data_AF-A0A0D0DQ30-F1
#
_entry.id   AF-A0A0D0DQ30-F1
#
_cell.length_a   1.000
_cell.length_b   1.000
_cell.length_c   1.000
_cell.angle_alpha   90.00
_cell.angle_beta   90.00
_cell.angle_gamma   90.00
#
_symmetry.space_group_name_H-M   'P 1'
#
loop_
_entity.id
_entity.type
_entity.pdbx_description
1 polymer ?
#
loop_
_entity_poly.entity_id
_entity_poly.type
_entity_poly.pdbx_seq_one_letter_code
_entity_poly.pdbx_strand_id
1 'polypeptide(L)'
;MAEQPAMLELQKTYGKTIHTWACDKHPDLPLGPPQLMMAYTNDAQLEPQAINERDQRTGISTEAKGKLRQGYLPKYEKDDMADQWEKSGAGIVFEAKGVEV
;
A
#
# COMPACT_ATOMS: atom_id res chain seq x y z
N MET A 1 10.02 -0.69 18.27
CA MET A 1 10.90 0.44 17.92
C MET A 1 11.45 0.33 16.49
N ALA A 2 11.74 -0.87 15.97
CA ALA A 2 12.24 -1.04 14.59
C ALA A 2 11.29 -0.56 13.46
N GLU A 3 9.96 -0.60 13.66
CA GLU A 3 8.97 -0.14 12.65
C GLU A 3 8.97 1.39 12.46
N GLN A 4 9.35 2.17 13.47
CA GLN A 4 9.15 3.62 13.46
C GLN A 4 9.90 4.36 12.34
N PRO A 5 11.21 4.10 12.10
CA PRO A 5 11.93 4.72 10.99
C PRO A 5 11.32 4.38 9.64
N ALA A 6 10.95 3.11 9.41
CA ALA A 6 10.34 2.68 8.17
C ALA A 6 9.00 3.39 7.91
N MET A 7 8.17 3.56 8.94
CA MET A 7 6.88 4.25 8.78
C MET A 7 7.03 5.75 8.45
N LEU A 8 8.11 6.41 8.87
CA LEU A 8 8.39 7.80 8.51
C LEU A 8 8.74 7.96 7.03
N GLU A 9 9.34 6.94 6.42
CA GLU A 9 9.61 6.88 4.99
C GLU A 9 8.33 6.51 4.23
N LEU A 10 7.64 5.45 4.67
CA LEU A 10 6.44 4.94 4.02
C LEU A 10 5.30 5.96 3.97
N GLN A 11 5.11 6.78 5.00
CA GLN A 11 4.07 7.81 5.02
C GLN A 11 4.15 8.75 3.82
N LYS A 12 5.36 9.02 3.31
CA LYS A 12 5.60 9.96 2.21
C LYS A 12 5.40 9.36 0.81
N THR A 13 5.07 8.07 0.74
CA THR A 13 4.88 7.36 -0.53
C THR A 13 3.46 7.50 -1.09
N TYR A 14 2.56 8.20 -0.40
CA TYR A 14 1.12 8.22 -0.71
C TYR A 14 0.49 6.82 -0.85
N GLY A 15 1.07 5.82 -0.18
CA GLY A 15 0.65 4.42 -0.31
C GLY A 15 0.86 3.84 -1.71
N LYS A 16 1.75 4.41 -2.53
CA LYS A 16 2.02 3.97 -3.91
C LYS A 16 3.27 3.13 -3.95
N THR A 17 3.19 1.96 -4.57
CA THR A 17 4.32 1.06 -4.72
C THR A 17 4.38 0.51 -6.13
N ILE A 18 5.59 0.44 -6.70
CA ILE A 18 5.84 -0.32 -7.93
C ILE A 18 6.16 -1.75 -7.52
N HIS A 19 5.28 -2.68 -7.89
CA HIS A 19 5.47 -4.10 -7.62
C HIS A 19 5.89 -4.82 -8.89
N THR A 20 6.99 -5.55 -8.84
CA THR A 20 7.56 -6.28 -9.99
C THR A 20 7.17 -7.75 -10.03
N TRP A 21 6.17 -8.15 -9.24
CA TRP A 21 5.74 -9.54 -9.13
C TRP A 21 4.24 -9.63 -8.86
N ALA A 22 3.49 -10.02 -9.89
CA ALA A 22 2.06 -10.29 -9.80
C ALA A 22 1.84 -11.75 -9.37
N CYS A 23 1.92 -12.01 -8.06
CA CYS A 23 1.83 -13.37 -7.50
C CYS A 23 0.47 -14.05 -7.73
N ASP A 24 -0.58 -13.27 -7.98
CA ASP A 24 -1.92 -13.71 -8.37
C ASP A 24 -1.96 -14.32 -9.78
N LYS A 25 -1.03 -13.93 -10.67
CA LYS A 25 -0.93 -14.42 -12.06
C LYS A 25 0.21 -15.40 -12.26
N HIS A 26 1.37 -15.11 -11.69
CA HIS A 26 2.59 -15.91 -11.78
C HIS A 26 3.12 -16.17 -10.37
N PRO A 27 2.52 -17.13 -9.63
CA PRO A 27 2.88 -17.40 -8.24
C PRO A 27 4.28 -17.98 -8.08
N ASP A 28 4.80 -18.67 -9.11
CA ASP A 28 6.08 -19.38 -9.01
C ASP A 28 7.28 -18.51 -9.42
N LEU A 29 7.06 -17.48 -10.24
CA LEU A 29 8.12 -16.64 -10.80
C LEU A 29 7.67 -15.17 -10.95
N PRO A 30 8.54 -14.18 -10.71
CA PRO A 30 8.23 -12.75 -10.87
C PRO A 30 8.23 -12.34 -12.35
N LEU A 31 7.27 -12.85 -13.10
CA LEU A 31 7.08 -12.56 -14.51
C LEU A 31 6.10 -11.39 -14.72
N GLY A 32 6.32 -10.66 -15.83
CA GLY A 32 5.46 -9.57 -16.28
C GLY A 32 6.08 -8.17 -16.10
N PRO A 33 5.41 -7.13 -16.62
CA PRO A 33 5.84 -5.76 -16.40
C PRO A 33 5.65 -5.36 -14.92
N PRO A 34 6.39 -4.35 -14.43
CA PRO A 34 6.07 -3.72 -13.16
C PRO A 34 4.62 -3.24 -13.13
N GLN A 35 4.02 -3.17 -11.93
CA GLN A 35 2.65 -2.71 -11.73
C GLN A 35 2.62 -1.62 -10.66
N LEU A 36 1.82 -0.58 -10.88
CA LEU A 36 1.53 0.40 -9.84
C LEU A 36 0.43 -0.16 -8.92
N MET A 37 0.77 -0.38 -7.66
CA MET A 37 -0.17 -0.80 -6.62
C MET A 37 -0.45 0.34 -5.64
N MET A 38 -1.68 0.36 -5.14
CA MET A 38 -2.20 1.35 -4.21
C MET A 38 -2.55 0.69 -2.88
N ALA A 39 -2.05 1.26 -1.79
CA ALA A 39 -2.50 0.90 -0.45
C ALA A 39 -3.90 1.49 -0.19
N TYR A 40 -4.60 0.88 0.77
CA TYR A 40 -5.86 1.42 1.27
C TYR A 40 -5.64 2.82 1.90
N THR A 41 -6.51 3.76 1.56
CA THR A 41 -6.48 5.16 2.00
C THR A 41 -7.40 5.41 3.18
N ASN A 42 -8.37 4.52 3.42
CA ASN A 42 -9.32 4.64 4.52
C ASN A 42 -9.71 3.27 5.09
N ASP A 43 -10.14 3.25 6.34
CA ASP A 43 -10.50 2.02 7.06
C ASP A 43 -11.76 1.35 6.48
N ALA A 44 -12.63 2.09 5.78
CA ALA A 44 -13.84 1.55 5.17
C ALA A 44 -13.57 0.72 3.89
N GLN A 45 -12.36 0.77 3.34
CA GLN A 45 -11.94 -0.08 2.23
C GLN A 45 -11.59 -1.52 2.67
N LEU A 46 -11.50 -1.76 3.97
CA LEU A 46 -11.15 -3.05 4.53
C LEU A 46 -12.35 -3.71 5.20
N GLU A 47 -12.54 -5.00 4.94
CA GLU A 47 -13.54 -5.80 5.63
C GLU A 47 -13.17 -5.95 7.12
N PRO A 48 -14.01 -5.47 8.07
CA PRO A 48 -13.68 -5.49 9.49
C PRO A 48 -13.41 -6.90 10.03
N GLN A 49 -14.08 -7.91 9.47
CA GLN A 49 -13.87 -9.30 9.85
C GLN A 49 -12.45 -9.77 9.52
N ALA A 50 -11.92 -9.42 8.34
CA ALA A 50 -10.57 -9.82 7.94
C ALA A 50 -9.49 -9.20 8.86
N ILE A 51 -9.72 -7.97 9.32
CA ILE A 51 -8.85 -7.30 10.31
C ILE A 51 -8.90 -8.07 11.64
N ASN A 52 -10.09 -8.37 12.14
CA ASN A 52 -10.27 -9.08 13.42
C ASN A 52 -9.63 -10.47 13.41
N GLU A 53 -9.82 -11.23 12.33
CA GLU A 53 -9.20 -12.56 12.17
C GLU A 53 -7.68 -12.49 12.16
N ARG A 54 -7.10 -11.49 11.46
CA ARG A 54 -5.65 -11.24 11.47
C ARG A 54 -5.17 -10.87 12.87
N ASP A 55 -5.88 -9.99 13.57
CA ASP A 55 -5.51 -9.52 14.91
C ASP A 55 -5.51 -10.68 15.91
N GLN A 56 -6.52 -11.55 15.86
CA GLN A 56 -6.56 -12.79 16.65
C GLN A 56 -5.40 -13.74 16.32
N ARG A 57 -5.12 -13.96 15.03
CA ARG A 57 -4.05 -14.86 14.57
C ARG A 57 -2.65 -14.36 14.96
N THR A 58 -2.43 -13.05 14.95
CA THR A 58 -1.10 -12.45 15.15
C THR A 58 -0.88 -11.89 16.55
N GLY A 59 -1.94 -11.75 17.36
CA GLY A 59 -1.90 -11.08 18.67
C GLY A 59 -1.64 -9.56 18.57
N ILE A 60 -1.77 -8.98 17.39
CA ILE A 60 -1.56 -7.55 17.15
C ILE A 60 -2.92 -6.84 17.22
N SER A 61 -2.99 -5.72 17.94
CA SER A 61 -4.16 -4.83 17.91
C SER A 61 -3.98 -3.74 16.86
N THR A 62 -4.86 -3.71 15.86
CA THR A 62 -4.91 -2.64 14.84
C THR A 62 -5.08 -1.27 15.49
N GLU A 63 -6.02 -1.15 16.43
CA GLU A 63 -6.33 0.10 17.12
C GLU A 63 -5.12 0.61 17.92
N ALA A 64 -4.46 -0.26 18.68
CA ALA A 64 -3.28 0.11 19.45
C ALA A 64 -2.11 0.55 18.55
N LYS A 65 -1.90 -0.15 17.43
CA LYS A 65 -0.91 0.23 16.41
C LYS A 65 -1.25 1.57 15.77
N GLY A 66 -2.52 1.83 15.47
CA GLY A 66 -2.99 3.12 14.95
C GLY A 66 -2.70 4.27 15.91
N LYS A 67 -3.08 4.13 17.18
CA LYS A 67 -2.79 5.10 18.26
C LYS A 67 -1.30 5.36 18.42
N LEU A 68 -0.48 4.30 18.40
CA LEU A 68 0.97 4.43 18.46
C LEU A 68 1.52 5.28 17.29
N ARG A 69 1.07 4.99 16.05
CA ARG A 69 1.50 5.72 14.85
C ARG A 69 1.10 7.18 14.87
N GLN A 70 -0.12 7.50 15.31
CA GLN A 70 -0.58 8.87 15.49
C GLN A 70 0.31 9.68 16.45
N GLY A 71 0.96 9.02 17.41
CA GLY A 71 1.82 9.67 18.39
C GLY A 71 3.19 10.14 17.87
N TYR A 72 3.72 9.54 16.79
CA TYR A 72 5.06 9.90 16.28
C TYR A 72 5.10 10.27 14.80
N LEU A 73 4.08 9.91 14.01
CA LEU A 73 4.05 10.30 12.61
C LEU A 73 3.76 11.79 12.48
N PRO A 74 4.56 12.54 11.70
CA PRO A 74 4.28 13.94 11.43
C PRO A 74 2.96 14.08 10.66
N LYS A 75 2.32 15.26 10.77
CA LYS A 75 1.25 15.61 9.85
C LYS A 75 1.81 15.60 8.42
N TYR A 76 1.05 14.99 7.52
CA TYR A 76 1.43 14.87 6.12
C TYR A 76 0.24 15.27 5.26
N GLU A 77 0.44 16.28 4.42
CA GLU A 77 -0.55 16.72 3.45
C GLU A 77 -0.32 15.94 2.16
N LYS A 78 -1.34 15.18 1.78
CA LYS A 78 -1.35 14.41 0.54
C LYS A 78 -1.61 15.37 -0.63
N ASP A 79 -0.94 15.15 -1.76
CA ASP A 79 -1.27 15.85 -3.00
C ASP A 79 -2.69 15.47 -3.48
N ASP A 80 -3.50 16.45 -3.88
CA ASP A 80 -4.89 16.24 -4.31
C ASP A 80 -5.04 15.32 -5.53
N MET A 81 -3.97 15.18 -6.32
CA MET A 81 -3.88 14.29 -7.47
C MET A 81 -3.35 12.89 -7.14
N ALA A 82 -2.89 12.64 -5.91
CA ALA A 82 -2.31 11.36 -5.55
C ALA A 82 -3.32 10.20 -5.67
N ASP A 83 -4.58 10.40 -5.30
CA ASP A 83 -5.59 9.31 -5.28
C ASP A 83 -6.69 9.51 -6.32
N GLN A 84 -6.32 10.00 -7.51
CA GLN A 84 -7.25 10.14 -8.63
C GLN A 84 -7.86 8.81 -9.08
N TRP A 85 -7.22 7.68 -8.80
CA TRP A 85 -7.77 6.35 -9.07
C TRP A 85 -9.08 6.09 -8.30
N GLU A 86 -9.22 6.63 -7.09
CA GLU A 86 -10.47 6.51 -6.31
C GLU A 86 -11.60 7.36 -6.88
N LYS A 87 -11.25 8.53 -7.42
CA LYS A 87 -12.22 9.50 -7.98
C LYS A 87 -12.68 9.11 -9.38
N SER A 88 -11.74 8.63 -10.21
CA SER A 88 -11.96 8.37 -11.64
C SER A 88 -12.29 6.91 -11.95
N GLY A 89 -11.96 5.98 -11.05
CA GLY A 89 -12.01 4.54 -11.34
C GLY A 89 -10.97 4.07 -12.36
N ALA A 90 -10.06 4.95 -12.80
CA ALA A 90 -9.03 4.65 -13.79
C ALA A 90 -7.65 4.58 -13.13
N GLY A 91 -6.87 3.56 -13.52
CA GLY A 91 -5.49 3.35 -13.07
C GLY A 91 -4.48 3.47 -14.21
N ILE A 92 -3.19 3.40 -13.86
CA ILE A 92 -2.08 3.36 -14.82
C ILE A 92 -1.59 1.92 -14.95
N VAL A 93 -1.36 1.47 -16.19
CA VAL A 93 -0.68 0.22 -16.49
C VAL A 93 0.67 0.52 -17.14
N PHE A 94 1.71 -0.23 -16.75
CA PHE A 94 2.99 -0.18 -17.44
C PHE A 94 3.03 -1.23 -18.54
N GLU A 95 3.43 -0.82 -19.74
CA GLU A 95 3.66 -1.70 -20.88
C GLU A 95 5.16 -1.85 -21.14
N ALA A 96 5.66 -3.08 -21.14
CA ALA A 96 7.03 -3.35 -21.55
C ALA A 96 7.15 -3.29 -23.09
N LYS A 97 8.10 -2.51 -23.60
CA LYS A 97 8.39 -2.37 -25.04
C LYS A 97 9.87 -2.66 -25.28
N GLY A 98 10.17 -3.43 -26.32
CA GLY A 98 11.55 -3.61 -26.79
C GLY A 98 12.09 -2.30 -27.37
N VAL A 99 13.31 -1.94 -26.99
CA VAL A 99 14.01 -0.76 -27.50
C VAL A 99 15.34 -1.20 -28.11
N GLU A 100 15.72 -0.60 -29.23
CA GLU A 100 17.07 -0.75 -29.77
C GLU A 100 18.07 -0.04 -28.84
N VAL A 101 19.20 -0.69 -28.58
CA VAL A 101 20.27 -0.19 -27.69
C VAL A 101 21.43 0.34 -28.52
#